data_AF-A0A7C6VBJ5-F1
#
_entry.id   AF-A0A7C6VBJ5-F1
#
_cell.length_a   1.000
_cell.length_b   1.000
_cell.length_c   1.000
_cell.angle_alpha   90.00
_cell.angle_beta   90.00
_cell.angle_gamma   90.00
#
_symmetry.space_group_name_H-M   'P 1'
#
loop_
_entity.id
_entity.type
_entity.pdbx_description
1 polymer ?
#
loop_
_entity_poly.entity_id
_entity_poly.type
_entity_poly.pdbx_seq_one_letter_code
_entity_poly.pdbx_strand_id
1 'polypeptide(L)'
;MSAKGIIEPPIDELLTTVDSKYALVIFASKRARQINSYYSDLQEGALYNNIGPLVDSNPEDKPLSIALREINEGKLVMRPAEA
;
A
#
# COMPACT_ATOMS: atom_id res chain seq x y z
N MET A 1 1.62 21.02 14.80
CA MET A 1 1.65 20.10 13.63
C MET A 1 0.72 18.96 13.95
N SER A 2 -0.36 18.78 13.18
CA SER A 2 -1.28 17.68 13.43
C SER A 2 -0.54 16.37 13.13
N ALA A 3 -0.45 15.50 14.12
CA ALA A 3 0.18 14.20 14.00
C ALA A 3 -0.60 13.27 13.04
N LYS A 4 -1.75 13.70 12.50
CA LYS A 4 -2.61 13.01 11.52
C LYS A 4 -1.98 12.65 10.14
N GLY A 5 -0.67 12.78 9.99
CA GLY A 5 0.04 12.59 8.71
C GLY A 5 0.75 11.25 8.63
N ILE A 6 2.07 11.28 8.42
CA ILE A 6 2.95 10.11 8.20
C ILE A 6 2.80 8.99 9.24
N ILE A 7 2.39 9.32 10.47
CA ILE A 7 2.24 8.35 11.56
C ILE A 7 0.86 7.68 11.61
N GLU A 8 -0.05 8.00 10.70
CA GLU A 8 -1.32 7.31 10.51
C GLU A 8 -1.27 6.46 9.23
N PRO A 9 -1.44 5.13 9.32
CA PRO A 9 -1.71 4.33 10.52
C PRO A 9 -0.49 4.17 11.46
N PRO A 10 -0.70 3.96 12.78
CA PRO A 10 0.38 3.72 13.74
C PRO A 10 1.22 2.50 13.36
N ILE A 11 2.55 2.61 13.50
CA ILE A 11 3.45 1.52 13.14
C ILE A 11 3.20 0.25 13.97
N ASP A 12 2.78 0.39 15.22
CA ASP A 12 2.52 -0.75 16.10
C ASP A 12 1.35 -1.61 15.58
N GLU A 13 0.32 -0.99 15.00
CA GLU A 13 -0.80 -1.70 14.36
C GLU A 13 -0.31 -2.43 13.10
N LEU A 14 0.47 -1.75 12.26
CA LEU A 14 1.05 -2.34 11.05
C LEU A 14 1.95 -3.54 11.35
N LEU A 15 2.70 -3.51 12.44
CA LEU A 15 3.59 -4.61 12.83
C LEU A 15 2.83 -5.84 13.32
N THR A 16 1.53 -5.75 13.61
CA THR A 16 0.71 -6.94 13.87
C THR A 16 0.39 -7.74 12.60
N THR A 17 0.57 -7.13 11.42
CA THR A 17 0.22 -7.75 10.12
C THR A 17 1.36 -8.52 9.48
N VAL A 18 2.59 -8.41 10.00
CA VAL A 18 3.81 -9.01 9.41
C VAL A 18 4.80 -9.47 10.47
N ASP A 19 5.69 -10.39 10.10
CA ASP A 19 6.67 -10.98 11.03
C ASP A 19 7.84 -10.06 11.41
N SER A 20 8.13 -9.03 10.61
CA SER A 20 9.24 -8.11 10.87
C SER A 20 9.07 -6.73 10.24
N LYS A 21 9.81 -5.74 10.75
CA LYS A 21 9.87 -4.39 10.18
C LYS A 21 10.33 -4.41 8.72
N TYR A 22 11.27 -5.29 8.38
CA TYR A 22 11.76 -5.44 7.00
C TYR A 22 10.68 -6.01 6.08
N ALA A 23 9.90 -6.98 6.57
CA ALA A 23 8.75 -7.51 5.84
C ALA A 23 7.71 -6.42 5.55
N LEU A 24 7.40 -5.55 6.53
CA LEU A 24 6.50 -4.41 6.34
C LEU A 24 6.99 -3.49 5.21
N VAL A 25 8.28 -3.14 5.21
CA VAL A 25 8.87 -2.26 4.19
C VAL A 25 8.71 -2.86 2.80
N ILE A 26 9.02 -4.15 2.63
CA ILE A 26 8.89 -4.83 1.33
C ILE A 26 7.43 -4.93 0.92
N PHE A 27 6.54 -5.29 1.83
CA PHE A 27 5.11 -5.45 1.58
C PHE A 27 4.48 -4.14 1.10
N ALA A 28 4.65 -3.07 1.86
CA ALA A 28 4.15 -1.74 1.53
C ALA A 28 4.80 -1.20 0.24
N SER A 29 6.11 -1.39 0.05
CA SER A 29 6.81 -0.91 -1.16
C SER A 29 6.35 -1.60 -2.44
N LYS A 30 6.13 -2.92 -2.41
CA LYS A 30 5.61 -3.67 -3.55
C LYS A 30 4.21 -3.23 -3.91
N ARG A 31 3.33 -3.08 -2.91
CA ARG A 31 1.96 -2.61 -3.14
C ARG A 31 1.91 -1.18 -3.65
N ALA A 32 2.73 -0.28 -3.09
CA ALA A 32 2.82 1.11 -3.53
C ALA A 32 3.23 1.21 -5.02
N ARG A 33 4.15 0.35 -5.48
CA ARG A 33 4.52 0.26 -6.89
C ARG A 33 3.35 -0.18 -7.77
N GLN A 34 2.56 -1.18 -7.33
CA GLN A 34 1.37 -1.63 -8.05
C GLN A 34 0.33 -0.51 -8.20
N ILE A 35 0.06 0.25 -7.12
CA ILE A 35 -0.85 1.40 -7.15
C ILE A 35 -0.33 2.49 -8.09
N ASN A 36 0.97 2.77 -8.05
CA ASN A 36 1.58 3.75 -8.95
C ASN A 36 1.47 3.32 -10.42
N SER A 37 1.73 2.05 -10.72
CA SER A 37 1.56 1.49 -12.06
C SER A 37 0.11 1.52 -12.53
N TYR A 38 -0.86 1.30 -11.63
CA TYR A 38 -2.29 1.48 -11.94
C TYR A 38 -2.61 2.91 -12.39
N TYR A 39 -2.08 3.92 -11.71
CA TYR A 39 -2.29 5.32 -12.13
C TYR A 39 -1.61 5.64 -13.46
N SER A 40 -0.44 5.08 -13.75
CA SER A 40 0.20 5.19 -15.07
C SER A 40 -0.64 4.53 -16.17
N ASP A 41 -1.09 3.29 -15.96
CA ASP A 41 -1.96 2.55 -16.89
C ASP A 41 -3.27 3.31 -17.19
N LEU A 42 -3.85 3.96 -16.17
CA LEU A 42 -5.06 4.77 -16.30
C LEU A 42 -4.83 6.00 -17.20
N GLN A 43 -3.67 6.65 -17.09
CA GLN A 43 -3.30 7.78 -17.95
C GLN A 43 -3.07 7.35 -19.41
N GLU A 44 -2.55 6.13 -19.61
CA GLU A 44 -2.27 5.56 -20.93
C GLU A 44 -3.51 4.87 -21.56
N GLY A 45 -4.61 4.73 -20.83
CA GLY A 45 -5.84 4.07 -21.28
C GLY A 45 -5.72 2.53 -21.36
N ALA A 46 -4.73 1.93 -20.71
CA ALA A 46 -4.39 0.52 -20.77
C ALA A 46 -4.74 -0.23 -19.46
N LEU A 47 -6.02 -0.32 -19.13
CA LEU A 47 -6.54 -0.84 -17.85
C LEU A 47 -6.47 -2.38 -17.67
N TYR A 48 -5.37 -3.04 -18.02
CA TYR A 48 -5.36 -4.51 -18.08
C TYR A 48 -4.56 -5.22 -16.97
N ASN A 49 -3.58 -4.58 -16.34
CA ASN A 49 -2.58 -5.32 -15.56
C ASN A 49 -2.50 -4.98 -14.06
N ASN A 50 -2.83 -3.75 -13.66
CA ASN A 50 -2.62 -3.29 -12.29
C ASN A 50 -3.93 -3.04 -11.54
N ILE A 51 -3.91 -3.36 -10.25
CA ILE A 51 -5.06 -3.19 -9.35
C ILE A 51 -4.90 -1.87 -8.60
N GLY A 52 -5.89 -1.00 -8.74
CA GLY A 52 -5.94 0.29 -8.06
C GLY A 52 -6.13 0.19 -6.55
N PRO A 53 -6.28 1.34 -5.86
CA PRO A 53 -6.50 1.40 -4.42
C PRO A 53 -7.70 0.56 -3.95
N LEU A 54 -7.55 -0.12 -2.82
CA LEU A 54 -8.59 -0.92 -2.15
C LEU A 54 -9.25 -0.16 -1.00
N VAL A 55 -8.72 1.00 -0.64
CA VAL A 55 -9.28 1.94 0.34
C VAL A 55 -9.66 3.22 -0.39
N ASP A 56 -10.54 4.01 0.24
CA ASP A 56 -10.82 5.34 -0.25
C ASP A 56 -9.52 6.15 -0.30
N SER A 57 -9.27 6.76 -1.45
CA SER A 57 -8.05 7.51 -1.71
C SER A 57 -8.28 8.54 -2.81
N ASN A 58 -7.54 9.64 -2.74
CA ASN A 58 -7.51 10.63 -3.81
C ASN A 58 -6.34 10.34 -4.76
N PRO A 59 -6.42 10.76 -6.05
CA PRO A 59 -5.30 10.60 -6.99
C PRO A 59 -3.99 11.28 -6.52
N GLU A 60 -4.10 12.31 -5.69
CA GLU A 60 -2.99 13.07 -5.12
C GLU A 60 -2.27 12.34 -3.97
N ASP A 61 -2.94 11.35 -3.36
CA ASP A 61 -2.42 10.60 -2.21
C ASP A 61 -1.16 9.82 -2.64
N LYS A 62 -0.15 9.82 -1.77
CA LYS A 62 1.07 9.06 -2.05
C LYS A 62 0.74 7.57 -2.06
N PRO A 63 1.17 6.81 -3.10
CA PRO A 63 0.88 5.38 -3.20
C PRO A 63 1.32 4.57 -1.97
N LEU A 64 2.42 4.98 -1.32
CA LEU A 64 2.88 4.35 -0.08
C LEU A 64 1.91 4.55 1.09
N SER A 65 1.33 5.75 1.22
CA SER A 65 0.33 6.02 2.26
C SER A 65 -0.92 5.19 2.06
N ILE A 66 -1.38 5.05 0.81
CA ILE A 66 -2.51 4.18 0.46
C ILE A 66 -2.20 2.72 0.82
N ALA A 67 -1.02 2.22 0.42
CA ALA A 67 -0.60 0.85 0.72
C ALA A 67 -0.58 0.54 2.23
N LEU A 68 -0.09 1.49 3.06
CA LEU A 68 -0.09 1.30 4.51
C LEU A 68 -1.51 1.28 5.09
N ARG A 69 -2.44 2.10 4.60
CA ARG A 69 -3.86 2.05 5.01
C ARG A 69 -4.51 0.72 4.62
N GLU A 70 -4.25 0.22 3.41
CA GLU A 70 -4.76 -1.09 2.96
C GLU A 70 -4.25 -2.25 3.82
N ILE A 71 -2.98 -2.22 4.20
CA ILE A 71 -2.40 -3.20 5.13
C ILE A 71 -3.08 -3.12 6.49
N ASN A 72 -3.26 -1.90 7.03
CA ASN A 72 -3.90 -1.71 8.33
C ASN A 72 -5.37 -2.18 8.35
N GLU A 73 -6.09 -2.00 7.25
CA GLU A 73 -7.47 -2.49 7.09
C GLU A 73 -7.56 -3.99 6.77
N GLY A 74 -6.43 -4.70 6.71
CA GLY A 74 -6.40 -6.14 6.43
C GLY A 74 -6.87 -6.53 5.03
N LYS A 75 -6.82 -5.59 4.06
CA LYS A 75 -7.27 -5.81 2.68
C LYS A 75 -6.27 -6.56 1.81
N LEU A 76 -5.06 -6.79 2.34
CA LEU A 76 -3.96 -7.43 1.64
C LEU A 76 -3.37 -8.57 2.46
N VAL A 77 -2.90 -9.60 1.76
CA VAL A 77 -2.22 -10.74 2.37
C VAL A 77 -0.81 -10.84 1.79
N MET A 78 0.20 -10.82 2.65
CA MET A 78 1.57 -11.12 2.26
C MET A 78 1.76 -12.64 2.20
N ARG A 79 2.20 -13.15 1.05
CA ARG A 79 2.62 -14.55 0.90
C ARG A 79 4.15 -14.61 0.75
N PRO A 80 4.81 -15.62 1.35
CA PRO A 80 6.22 -15.87 1.08
C PRO A 80 6.42 -16.17 -0.40
N ALA A 81 7.59 -15.86 -0.93
CA ALA A 81 7.94 -16.28 -2.27
C ALA A 81 8.03 -17.80 -2.30
N GLU A 82 7.30 -18.43 -3.23
CA GLU A 82 7.49 -19.84 -3.53
C GLU A 82 8.91 -20.02 -4.10
N ALA A 83 9.61 -21.07 -3.64
CA ALA A 83 10.98 -21.39 -4.04
C ALA A 83 11.02 -22.09 -5.40
#